data_AF-Q1GBY9-F1
#
_entry.id   AF-Q1GBY9-F1
#
_cell.length_a   1.000
_cell.length_b   1.000
_cell.length_c   1.000
_cell.angle_alpha   90.00
_cell.angle_beta   90.00
_cell.angle_gamma   90.00
#
_symmetry.space_group_name_H-M   'P 1'
#
loop_
_entity.id
_entity.type
_entity.pdbx_description
1 polymer ?
#
loop_
_entity_poly.entity_id
_entity_poly.type
_entity_poly.pdbx_seq_one_letter_code
_entity_poly.pdbx_strand_id
1 'polypeptide(L)'
;MRFNKILTAAAVASLGLTFVFSQGKAAEASINSEAKTKTYSGTKSLETLLKAVGLTYNQFNSVANGNKYGSRFGYRNGVGKPEGVVVHETATPGATAWDEGRYFNNNWMAAYTYVHAVVDNNQTIQLMSPDYGVWGAGPIANVRYIQVELCEVSTRSQFVQSVANDAYYIASLLHSYNLTPSRASQDGSGTIWSHNEVSHYLGGTDHGDPDGYFAKWGYSMSDFYSLISYFYNKQGASTGTNTGSTNTGSGSNTGNTNTGSNTSSSTASSGQAPATQPVTTKKLRLMWNAYSYDASGKKLAVKALKAGQYLKVYGSAVTIGSSKYYKYADGKYVKAGNIDGTSRTLTGNAWTYTISGSREWSTTKLLKGSKVTTYGSQVNIKGKAYYMTGFTSNNVAKYVKASNFQVKTVETTTTKRLMRNSYSYSAAGKKLPDSMLKAGQYLKVYGSAVTIRKAKYYKYANGKYVNAGNIDGTSRPLKHNAYVYTVKGTRNWSEAKRLKGSTVTTYGSRVKLAGKYYYMVGFSGQTALYIKAGNF
;
A
#
# COMPACT_ATOMS: atom_id res chain seq x y z
N MET A 1 -2.68 46.06 -63.98
CA MET A 1 -4.01 45.70 -64.54
C MET A 1 -4.64 44.65 -63.63
N ARG A 2 -5.74 44.98 -62.94
CA ARG A 2 -7.11 44.46 -63.18
C ARG A 2 -7.29 42.93 -63.06
N PHE A 3 -7.87 42.53 -61.92
CA PHE A 3 -8.82 41.44 -61.62
C PHE A 3 -8.96 40.22 -62.56
N ASN A 4 -9.03 39.01 -61.96
CA ASN A 4 -10.33 38.37 -61.70
C ASN A 4 -10.28 37.20 -60.70
N LYS A 5 -11.39 36.96 -59.99
CA LYS A 5 -11.66 35.75 -59.19
C LYS A 5 -12.44 34.75 -60.03
N ILE A 6 -12.16 33.44 -59.89
CA ILE A 6 -13.14 32.38 -60.15
C ILE A 6 -13.08 31.36 -59.00
N LEU A 7 -14.25 30.99 -58.49
CA LEU A 7 -14.45 29.84 -57.60
C LEU A 7 -14.89 28.64 -58.44
N THR A 8 -14.31 27.47 -58.19
CA THR A 8 -14.87 26.18 -58.65
C THR A 8 -14.61 25.09 -57.63
N ALA A 9 -15.59 24.21 -57.44
CA ALA A 9 -15.63 23.25 -56.34
C ALA A 9 -14.67 22.06 -56.53
N ALA A 10 -14.08 21.58 -55.43
CA ALA A 10 -13.32 20.34 -55.42
C ALA A 10 -14.26 19.14 -55.17
N ALA A 11 -14.27 18.18 -56.09
CA ALA A 11 -14.94 16.90 -55.91
C ALA A 11 -14.14 16.00 -54.94
N VAL A 12 -14.84 15.34 -54.01
CA VAL A 12 -14.22 14.41 -53.06
C VAL A 12 -14.06 13.04 -53.73
N ALA A 13 -12.83 12.68 -54.08
CA ALA A 13 -12.51 11.33 -54.56
C ALA A 13 -12.41 10.35 -53.38
N SER A 14 -13.28 9.35 -53.35
CA SER A 14 -13.28 8.28 -52.35
C SER A 14 -12.21 7.23 -52.66
N LEU A 15 -11.06 7.31 -51.98
CA LEU A 15 -10.07 6.23 -51.97
C LEU A 15 -10.53 5.11 -51.02
N GLY A 16 -10.87 3.95 -51.61
CA GLY A 16 -11.26 2.77 -50.85
C GLY A 16 -10.06 2.15 -50.12
N LEU A 17 -10.15 2.05 -48.79
CA LEU A 17 -9.14 1.38 -47.97
C LEU A 17 -9.52 -0.10 -47.80
N THR A 18 -8.83 -0.99 -48.50
CA THR A 18 -8.98 -2.44 -48.35
C THR A 18 -8.49 -2.90 -46.97
N PHE A 19 -9.40 -3.30 -46.10
CA PHE A 19 -9.06 -3.90 -44.81
C PHE A 19 -8.56 -5.33 -44.99
N VAL A 20 -7.26 -5.53 -44.83
CA VAL A 20 -6.70 -6.87 -44.62
C VAL A 20 -7.07 -7.34 -43.21
N PHE A 21 -7.84 -8.41 -43.11
CA PHE A 21 -8.18 -9.03 -41.82
C PHE A 21 -6.92 -9.67 -41.20
N SER A 22 -6.27 -8.93 -40.29
CA SER A 22 -5.29 -9.52 -39.37
C SER A 22 -6.00 -10.53 -38.46
N GLN A 23 -5.50 -11.77 -38.42
CA GLN A 23 -6.04 -12.78 -37.51
C GLN A 23 -5.93 -12.29 -36.07
N GLY A 24 -7.05 -12.28 -35.35
CA GLY A 24 -7.10 -11.78 -33.98
C GLY A 24 -6.21 -12.61 -33.05
N LYS A 25 -5.09 -12.03 -32.58
CA LYS A 25 -4.35 -12.58 -31.45
C LYS A 25 -5.32 -12.72 -30.27
N ALA A 26 -5.33 -13.90 -29.66
CA ALA A 26 -6.08 -14.13 -28.43
C ALA A 26 -5.67 -13.10 -27.36
N ALA A 27 -6.65 -12.58 -26.60
CA ALA A 27 -6.35 -11.65 -25.52
C ALA A 27 -5.45 -12.34 -24.49
N GLU A 28 -4.24 -11.80 -24.30
CA GLU A 28 -3.26 -12.35 -23.37
C GLU A 28 -3.85 -12.35 -21.95
N ALA A 29 -3.61 -13.43 -21.20
CA ALA A 29 -4.06 -13.54 -19.82
C ALA A 29 -3.49 -12.38 -18.98
N SER A 30 -4.14 -12.00 -17.89
CA SER A 30 -3.51 -11.05 -16.97
C SER A 30 -2.32 -11.71 -16.28
N ILE A 31 -1.24 -10.95 -16.03
CA ILE A 31 -0.07 -11.42 -15.24
C ILE A 31 -0.55 -12.06 -13.93
N ASN A 32 -1.51 -11.40 -13.30
CA ASN A 32 -2.15 -11.80 -12.06
C ASN A 32 -3.00 -13.09 -12.17
N SER A 33 -3.43 -13.52 -13.36
CA SER A 33 -4.10 -14.82 -13.56
C SER A 33 -3.10 -15.94 -13.81
N GLU A 34 -2.02 -15.67 -14.54
CA GLU A 34 -0.94 -16.64 -14.78
C GLU A 34 -0.13 -16.89 -13.49
N ALA A 35 0.18 -15.83 -12.73
CA ALA A 35 0.94 -15.92 -11.48
C ALA A 35 0.23 -16.82 -10.44
N LYS A 36 -1.10 -16.87 -10.45
CA LYS A 36 -1.89 -17.72 -9.54
C LYS A 36 -1.84 -19.21 -9.87
N THR A 37 -1.45 -19.58 -11.10
CA THR A 37 -1.23 -20.97 -11.49
C THR A 37 0.22 -21.42 -11.32
N LYS A 38 1.14 -20.50 -10.96
CA LYS A 38 2.52 -20.86 -10.65
C LYS A 38 2.62 -21.53 -9.29
N THR A 39 3.55 -22.47 -9.19
CA THR A 39 4.00 -23.06 -7.92
C THR A 39 5.05 -22.13 -7.32
N TYR A 40 5.06 -21.98 -5.98
CA TYR A 40 6.11 -21.27 -5.28
C TYR A 40 7.43 -22.03 -5.43
N SER A 41 8.49 -21.38 -5.93
CA SER A 41 9.78 -22.03 -6.16
C SER A 41 10.55 -22.38 -4.88
N GLY A 42 10.08 -21.92 -3.72
CA GLY A 42 10.69 -22.21 -2.42
C GLY A 42 11.66 -21.13 -1.93
N THR A 43 11.87 -21.11 -0.62
CA THR A 43 12.86 -20.25 0.05
C THR A 43 14.13 -21.03 0.34
N LYS A 44 15.30 -20.42 0.12
CA LYS A 44 16.60 -20.93 0.58
C LYS A 44 17.29 -19.89 1.47
N SER A 45 18.13 -20.33 2.39
CA SER A 45 19.01 -19.41 3.13
C SER A 45 20.26 -19.09 2.29
N LEU A 46 20.65 -17.82 2.26
CA LEU A 46 21.90 -17.38 1.64
C LEU A 46 23.11 -18.10 2.25
N GLU A 47 23.13 -18.27 3.58
CA GLU A 47 24.22 -18.97 4.29
C GLU A 47 24.39 -20.41 3.80
N THR A 48 23.27 -21.13 3.61
CA THR A 48 23.28 -22.50 3.07
C THR A 48 23.81 -22.54 1.63
N LEU A 49 23.40 -21.58 0.79
CA LEU A 49 23.86 -21.50 -0.59
C LEU A 49 25.35 -21.13 -0.71
N LEU A 50 25.82 -20.16 0.07
CA LEU A 50 27.24 -19.78 0.14
C LEU A 50 28.09 -20.96 0.62
N LYS A 51 27.67 -21.64 1.69
CA LYS A 51 28.36 -22.83 2.21
C LYS A 51 28.44 -23.96 1.18
N ALA A 52 27.38 -24.17 0.39
CA ALA A 52 27.34 -25.20 -0.65
C ALA A 52 28.35 -24.96 -1.80
N VAL A 53 28.82 -23.72 -1.99
CA VAL A 53 29.84 -23.35 -2.98
C VAL A 53 31.19 -22.94 -2.36
N GLY A 54 31.40 -23.23 -1.07
CA GLY A 54 32.66 -22.92 -0.37
C GLY A 54 32.90 -21.43 -0.08
N LEU A 55 31.85 -20.60 -0.06
CA LEU A 55 31.94 -19.17 0.25
C LEU A 55 31.51 -18.85 1.69
N THR A 56 32.11 -17.82 2.27
CA THR A 56 31.79 -17.32 3.62
C THR A 56 30.55 -16.43 3.63
N TYR A 57 29.66 -16.68 4.59
CA TYR A 57 28.55 -15.79 4.94
C TYR A 57 29.03 -14.69 5.89
N ASN A 58 29.06 -13.44 5.41
CA ASN A 58 29.68 -12.29 6.08
C ASN A 58 28.74 -11.61 7.11
N GLN A 59 27.75 -12.34 7.65
CA GLN A 59 26.83 -11.96 8.73
C GLN A 59 26.28 -10.52 8.70
N PHE A 60 25.08 -10.32 8.16
CA PHE A 60 24.41 -9.02 8.22
C PHE A 60 24.16 -8.53 9.65
N ASN A 61 24.66 -7.34 9.98
CA ASN A 61 24.52 -6.66 11.28
C ASN A 61 24.84 -7.50 12.54
N SER A 62 25.76 -8.46 12.41
CA SER A 62 26.52 -8.99 13.54
C SER A 62 28.02 -8.99 13.20
N VAL A 63 28.87 -9.46 14.11
CA VAL A 63 30.33 -9.33 13.99
C VAL A 63 30.83 -10.04 12.71
N ALA A 64 31.42 -9.26 11.80
CA ALA A 64 32.01 -9.77 10.57
C ALA A 64 33.54 -9.64 10.67
N ASN A 65 34.26 -10.75 10.49
CA ASN A 65 35.73 -10.81 10.50
C ASN A 65 36.38 -10.13 11.74
N GLY A 66 35.80 -10.33 12.92
CA GLY A 66 36.27 -9.74 14.19
C GLY A 66 35.89 -8.27 14.40
N ASN A 67 35.43 -7.55 13.37
CA ASN A 67 35.02 -6.16 13.46
C ASN A 67 33.54 -6.03 13.85
N LYS A 68 33.27 -5.18 14.86
CA LYS A 68 31.94 -4.99 15.44
C LYS A 68 31.17 -3.87 14.71
N TYR A 69 30.56 -4.20 13.57
CA TYR A 69 29.74 -3.27 12.75
C TYR A 69 28.35 -2.95 13.35
N GLY A 70 28.27 -2.79 14.67
CA GLY A 70 27.02 -2.66 15.41
C GLY A 70 26.40 -4.02 15.81
N SER A 71 25.30 -3.95 16.55
CA SER A 71 24.47 -5.10 16.93
C SER A 71 23.16 -5.06 16.15
N ARG A 72 22.64 -6.22 15.73
CA ARG A 72 21.29 -6.39 15.16
C ARG A 72 20.28 -5.56 15.96
N PHE A 73 19.58 -4.67 15.28
CA PHE A 73 18.58 -3.81 15.90
C PHE A 73 17.19 -4.40 15.69
N GLY A 74 16.36 -4.40 16.73
CA GLY A 74 14.95 -4.76 16.62
C GLY A 74 14.15 -3.66 15.91
N TYR A 75 12.92 -3.99 15.51
CA TYR A 75 11.96 -2.98 15.09
C TYR A 75 11.60 -2.06 16.27
N ARG A 76 10.97 -0.91 15.98
CA ARG A 76 10.58 0.09 16.99
C ARG A 76 9.62 -0.44 18.06
N ASN A 77 8.96 -1.58 17.81
CA ASN A 77 8.08 -2.28 18.75
C ASN A 77 8.77 -3.45 19.49
N GLY A 78 10.03 -3.76 19.13
CA GLY A 78 10.83 -4.88 19.61
C GLY A 78 11.31 -5.82 18.49
N VAL A 79 12.18 -6.76 18.86
CA VAL A 79 12.57 -7.90 18.01
C VAL A 79 11.34 -8.76 17.72
N GLY A 80 11.24 -9.31 16.51
CA GLY A 80 10.12 -10.15 16.07
C GLY A 80 8.79 -9.41 15.90
N LYS A 81 8.79 -8.08 15.86
CA LYS A 81 7.59 -7.24 15.76
C LYS A 81 7.63 -6.25 14.56
N PRO A 82 7.79 -6.75 13.32
CA PRO A 82 7.59 -5.93 12.13
C PRO A 82 6.13 -5.47 12.04
N GLU A 83 5.91 -4.36 11.34
CA GLU A 83 4.60 -3.78 11.06
C GLU A 83 4.10 -4.10 9.64
N GLY A 84 4.90 -4.81 8.84
CA GLY A 84 4.63 -5.04 7.43
C GLY A 84 5.90 -5.33 6.62
N VAL A 85 5.76 -5.23 5.30
CA VAL A 85 6.82 -5.44 4.30
C VAL A 85 6.90 -4.25 3.34
N VAL A 86 8.11 -3.85 2.96
CA VAL A 86 8.42 -2.98 1.81
C VAL A 86 8.86 -3.86 0.64
N VAL A 87 8.25 -3.61 -0.52
CA VAL A 87 8.57 -4.21 -1.80
C VAL A 87 9.50 -3.28 -2.55
N HIS A 88 10.61 -3.84 -3.04
CA HIS A 88 11.66 -3.17 -3.79
C HIS A 88 11.83 -3.80 -5.18
N GLU A 89 12.61 -3.17 -6.05
CA GLU A 89 13.23 -3.85 -7.18
C GLU A 89 14.74 -3.61 -7.21
N THR A 90 15.51 -4.55 -7.77
CA THR A 90 16.97 -4.49 -7.63
C THR A 90 17.66 -3.43 -8.48
N ALA A 91 16.93 -2.81 -9.42
CA ALA A 91 17.44 -1.93 -10.47
C ALA A 91 18.60 -2.51 -11.32
N THR A 92 18.84 -3.83 -11.27
CA THR A 92 19.90 -4.54 -11.99
C THR A 92 19.31 -5.55 -13.00
N PRO A 93 19.02 -5.14 -14.25
CA PRO A 93 18.42 -6.03 -15.25
C PRO A 93 19.25 -7.30 -15.52
N GLY A 94 18.63 -8.45 -15.32
CA GLY A 94 19.20 -9.77 -15.59
C GLY A 94 19.99 -10.39 -14.43
N ALA A 95 20.20 -9.69 -13.32
CA ALA A 95 20.80 -10.29 -12.12
C ALA A 95 19.84 -11.29 -11.46
N THR A 96 20.37 -12.43 -11.00
CA THR A 96 19.57 -13.42 -10.25
C THR A 96 19.55 -13.08 -8.76
N ALA A 97 18.63 -13.68 -8.00
CA ALA A 97 18.59 -13.54 -6.55
C ALA A 97 19.89 -14.02 -5.89
N TRP A 98 20.63 -14.91 -6.56
CA TRP A 98 21.94 -15.38 -6.12
C TRP A 98 23.04 -14.34 -6.33
N ASP A 99 23.04 -13.64 -7.47
CA ASP A 99 24.01 -12.58 -7.75
C ASP A 99 23.83 -11.42 -6.78
N GLU A 100 22.58 -10.98 -6.59
CA GLU A 100 22.21 -9.93 -5.64
C GLU A 100 22.47 -10.34 -4.18
N GLY A 101 22.12 -11.57 -3.80
CA GLY A 101 22.41 -12.10 -2.47
C GLY A 101 23.91 -12.14 -2.18
N ARG A 102 24.74 -12.54 -3.15
CA ARG A 102 26.20 -12.46 -3.06
C ARG A 102 26.71 -11.03 -3.03
N TYR A 103 26.12 -10.12 -3.83
CA TYR A 103 26.47 -8.71 -3.84
C TYR A 103 26.25 -8.09 -2.45
N PHE A 104 25.07 -8.27 -1.85
CA PHE A 104 24.80 -7.82 -0.49
C PHE A 104 25.76 -8.47 0.52
N ASN A 105 25.96 -9.78 0.49
CA ASN A 105 26.90 -10.48 1.40
C ASN A 105 28.31 -9.86 1.36
N ASN A 106 28.80 -9.48 0.19
CA ASN A 106 30.16 -8.98 0.02
C ASN A 106 30.28 -7.48 0.29
N ASN A 107 29.24 -6.69 -0.01
CA ASN A 107 29.35 -5.22 -0.07
C ASN A 107 28.59 -4.47 1.05
N TRP A 108 27.69 -5.11 1.81
CA TRP A 108 26.82 -4.42 2.79
C TRP A 108 27.58 -3.58 3.82
N MET A 109 28.80 -3.98 4.21
CA MET A 109 29.64 -3.26 5.17
C MET A 109 30.17 -1.92 4.62
N ALA A 110 30.36 -1.80 3.30
CA ALA A 110 30.83 -0.58 2.65
C ALA A 110 29.67 0.25 2.09
N ALA A 111 28.65 -0.41 1.55
CA ALA A 111 27.47 0.24 0.97
C ALA A 111 26.42 0.65 2.02
N TYR A 112 26.53 0.15 3.26
CA TYR A 112 25.56 0.33 4.35
C TYR A 112 24.11 -0.02 3.96
N THR A 113 23.92 -0.95 3.02
CA THR A 113 22.62 -1.41 2.54
C THR A 113 22.59 -2.92 2.35
N TYR A 114 21.45 -3.50 2.70
CA TYR A 114 21.04 -4.89 2.45
C TYR A 114 19.56 -5.05 2.87
N VAL A 115 18.91 -6.09 2.36
CA VAL A 115 17.50 -6.42 2.62
C VAL A 115 17.34 -7.76 3.35
N HIS A 116 16.10 -8.19 3.63
CA HIS A 116 15.85 -9.49 4.26
C HIS A 116 15.88 -10.65 3.28
N ALA A 117 15.39 -10.45 2.05
CA ALA A 117 15.35 -11.47 1.01
C ALA A 117 15.41 -10.86 -0.39
N VAL A 118 15.91 -11.63 -1.35
CA VAL A 118 15.84 -11.34 -2.79
C VAL A 118 15.06 -12.44 -3.49
N VAL A 119 14.23 -12.08 -4.45
CA VAL A 119 13.34 -12.98 -5.18
C VAL A 119 13.54 -12.86 -6.68
N ASP A 120 13.74 -14.00 -7.34
CA ASP A 120 13.75 -14.10 -8.80
C ASP A 120 12.70 -15.11 -9.29
N ASN A 121 12.69 -15.38 -10.60
CA ASN A 121 11.77 -16.35 -11.21
C ASN A 121 12.12 -17.82 -10.91
N ASN A 122 13.19 -18.11 -10.16
CA ASN A 122 13.67 -19.46 -9.86
C ASN A 122 13.61 -19.79 -8.37
N GLN A 123 13.68 -18.80 -7.47
CA GLN A 123 13.75 -18.99 -6.01
C GLN A 123 13.58 -17.67 -5.23
N THR A 124 13.27 -17.81 -3.94
CA THR A 124 13.51 -16.76 -2.94
C THR A 124 14.77 -17.10 -2.16
N ILE A 125 15.68 -16.14 -1.98
CA ILE A 125 16.86 -16.28 -1.11
C ILE A 125 16.71 -15.33 0.07
N GLN A 126 16.54 -15.88 1.27
CA GLN A 126 16.55 -15.11 2.51
C GLN A 126 17.99 -14.84 2.92
N LEU A 127 18.32 -13.55 3.01
CA LEU A 127 19.62 -13.02 3.39
C LEU A 127 19.76 -12.93 4.92
N MET A 128 18.70 -12.47 5.61
CA MET A 128 18.71 -12.13 7.03
C MET A 128 17.40 -12.55 7.73
N SER A 129 17.43 -12.77 9.04
CA SER A 129 16.20 -13.06 9.81
C SER A 129 15.22 -11.87 9.76
N PRO A 130 13.94 -12.09 9.41
CA PRO A 130 12.89 -11.07 9.49
C PRO A 130 12.55 -10.56 10.89
N ASP A 131 13.16 -11.10 11.97
CA ASP A 131 12.94 -10.62 13.35
C ASP A 131 13.67 -9.30 13.69
N TYR A 132 14.63 -8.89 12.86
CA TYR A 132 15.48 -7.72 13.05
C TYR A 132 15.38 -6.78 11.84
N GLY A 133 15.66 -5.49 12.03
CA GLY A 133 15.67 -4.53 10.93
C GLY A 133 16.90 -4.68 10.01
N VAL A 134 16.79 -4.10 8.82
CA VAL A 134 17.83 -4.05 7.77
C VAL A 134 17.97 -2.64 7.21
N TRP A 135 18.83 -2.42 6.21
CA TRP A 135 19.21 -1.07 5.75
C TRP A 135 18.87 -0.76 4.27
N GLY A 136 17.72 -1.18 3.75
CA GLY A 136 17.32 -0.94 2.36
C GLY A 136 16.30 0.19 2.10
N ALA A 137 15.55 0.66 3.11
CA ALA A 137 14.41 1.59 2.92
C ALA A 137 14.50 2.91 3.72
N GLY A 138 15.70 3.32 4.12
CA GLY A 138 15.91 4.51 4.95
C GLY A 138 15.48 4.33 6.43
N PRO A 139 15.99 5.19 7.35
CA PRO A 139 15.96 4.91 8.79
C PRO A 139 14.55 4.80 9.40
N ILE A 140 13.52 5.40 8.77
CA ILE A 140 12.15 5.38 9.27
C ILE A 140 11.46 4.05 8.95
N ALA A 141 11.71 3.43 7.79
CA ALA A 141 11.15 2.12 7.42
C ALA A 141 12.01 0.96 7.92
N ASN A 142 13.33 1.13 8.01
CA ASN A 142 14.28 0.14 8.54
C ASN A 142 13.89 -0.40 9.94
N VAL A 143 13.34 0.46 10.80
CA VAL A 143 12.85 0.09 12.15
C VAL A 143 11.38 -0.33 12.17
N ARG A 144 10.74 -0.59 11.03
CA ARG A 144 9.31 -0.90 10.94
C ARG A 144 8.97 -2.12 10.09
N TYR A 145 9.69 -2.35 9.00
CA TYR A 145 9.25 -3.28 7.97
C TYR A 145 10.32 -4.27 7.56
N ILE A 146 9.86 -5.47 7.19
CA ILE A 146 10.65 -6.42 6.41
C ILE A 146 10.85 -5.82 5.01
N GLN A 147 11.95 -6.13 4.33
CA GLN A 147 12.31 -5.55 3.04
C GLN A 147 12.68 -6.68 2.08
N VAL A 148 12.01 -6.71 0.92
CA VAL A 148 12.15 -7.78 -0.07
C VAL A 148 12.42 -7.17 -1.45
N GLU A 149 13.49 -7.64 -2.07
CA GLU A 149 13.94 -7.24 -3.40
C GLU A 149 13.39 -8.18 -4.47
N LEU A 150 12.83 -7.61 -5.54
CA LEU A 150 12.43 -8.35 -6.73
C LEU A 150 13.41 -8.09 -7.89
N CYS A 151 14.06 -9.15 -8.39
CA CYS A 151 15.00 -9.04 -9.50
C CYS A 151 14.33 -8.54 -10.79
N GLU A 152 15.02 -7.67 -11.52
CA GLU A 152 14.65 -7.24 -12.87
C GLU A 152 14.90 -8.36 -13.89
N VAL A 153 13.84 -8.92 -14.48
CA VAL A 153 13.92 -10.04 -15.47
C VAL A 153 13.57 -9.57 -16.88
N SER A 154 13.91 -10.39 -17.89
CA SER A 154 13.84 -9.98 -19.31
C SER A 154 12.64 -10.53 -20.09
N THR A 155 11.85 -11.45 -19.53
CA THR A 155 10.69 -12.06 -20.23
C THR A 155 9.44 -12.11 -19.37
N ARG A 156 8.26 -12.06 -20.02
CA ARG A 156 6.96 -12.12 -19.34
C ARG A 156 6.81 -13.37 -18.46
N SER A 157 7.24 -14.54 -18.95
CA SER A 157 7.14 -15.80 -18.20
C SER A 157 7.97 -15.76 -16.91
N GLN A 158 9.18 -15.17 -16.98
CA GLN A 158 9.99 -14.91 -15.79
C GLN A 158 9.29 -13.91 -14.86
N PHE A 159 8.77 -12.79 -15.36
CA PHE A 159 8.12 -11.78 -14.53
C PHE A 159 6.89 -12.33 -13.80
N VAL A 160 6.04 -13.08 -14.51
CA VAL A 160 4.89 -13.79 -13.94
C VAL A 160 5.31 -14.74 -12.81
N GLN A 161 6.42 -15.46 -12.96
CA GLN A 161 6.93 -16.38 -11.95
C GLN A 161 7.62 -15.65 -10.78
N SER A 162 8.36 -14.57 -11.01
CA SER A 162 9.02 -13.80 -9.95
C SER A 162 8.01 -13.09 -9.06
N VAL A 163 7.00 -12.42 -9.64
CA VAL A 163 5.91 -11.83 -8.82
C VAL A 163 5.05 -12.89 -8.12
N ALA A 164 4.95 -14.11 -8.67
CA ALA A 164 4.30 -15.22 -7.96
C ALA A 164 5.12 -15.68 -6.75
N ASN A 165 6.44 -15.78 -6.90
CA ASN A 165 7.35 -16.13 -5.82
C ASN A 165 7.32 -15.10 -4.70
N ASP A 166 7.45 -13.82 -5.06
CA ASP A 166 7.53 -12.72 -4.11
C ASP A 166 6.20 -12.55 -3.36
N ALA A 167 5.08 -12.52 -4.08
CA ALA A 167 3.76 -12.43 -3.46
C ALA A 167 3.43 -13.62 -2.54
N TYR A 168 3.94 -14.82 -2.83
CA TYR A 168 3.80 -15.98 -1.94
C TYR A 168 4.66 -15.84 -0.68
N TYR A 169 5.92 -15.41 -0.83
CA TYR A 169 6.84 -15.20 0.30
C TYR A 169 6.33 -14.12 1.25
N ILE A 170 5.95 -12.95 0.71
CA ILE A 170 5.33 -11.85 1.49
C ILE A 170 4.06 -12.33 2.19
N ALA A 171 3.20 -13.11 1.52
CA ALA A 171 2.02 -13.69 2.15
C ALA A 171 2.36 -14.61 3.34
N SER A 172 3.44 -15.38 3.26
CA SER A 172 3.91 -16.22 4.36
C SER A 172 4.46 -15.40 5.52
N LEU A 173 5.27 -14.37 5.25
CA LEU A 173 5.75 -13.44 6.27
C LEU A 173 4.59 -12.77 7.03
N LEU A 174 3.56 -12.32 6.31
CA LEU A 174 2.38 -11.71 6.92
C LEU A 174 1.64 -12.69 7.84
N HIS A 175 1.56 -13.99 7.50
CA HIS A 175 1.03 -15.01 8.42
C HIS A 175 1.94 -15.22 9.63
N SER A 176 3.25 -15.38 9.42
CA SER A 176 4.23 -15.63 10.50
C SER A 176 4.23 -14.54 11.58
N TYR A 177 4.00 -13.28 11.19
CA TYR A 177 3.91 -12.14 12.12
C TYR A 177 2.47 -11.71 12.47
N ASN A 178 1.46 -12.49 12.10
CA ASN A 178 0.03 -12.22 12.35
C ASN A 178 -0.45 -10.84 11.85
N LEU A 179 0.07 -10.43 10.68
CA LEU A 179 -0.22 -9.16 10.02
C LEU A 179 -1.28 -9.34 8.93
N THR A 180 -2.35 -8.55 8.98
CA THR A 180 -3.37 -8.56 7.91
C THR A 180 -2.89 -7.74 6.70
N PRO A 181 -3.00 -8.24 5.45
CA PRO A 181 -2.69 -7.45 4.25
C PRO A 181 -3.45 -6.13 4.18
N SER A 182 -2.72 -5.02 4.11
CA SER A 182 -3.24 -3.66 3.91
C SER A 182 -2.20 -2.83 3.16
N ARG A 183 -2.63 -2.07 2.16
CA ARG A 183 -1.78 -1.08 1.50
C ARG A 183 -1.29 -0.02 2.49
N ALA A 184 -0.16 0.58 2.16
CA ALA A 184 0.35 1.81 2.75
C ALA A 184 -0.67 2.96 2.70
N SER A 185 -0.53 3.89 3.63
CA SER A 185 -1.39 5.06 3.80
C SER A 185 -0.57 6.27 4.24
N GLN A 186 -1.06 7.46 3.89
CA GLN A 186 -0.44 8.76 4.20
C GLN A 186 -0.32 9.06 5.71
N ASP A 187 -1.07 8.35 6.55
CA ASP A 187 -0.95 8.41 8.01
C ASP A 187 0.16 7.50 8.59
N GLY A 188 0.91 6.82 7.72
CA GLY A 188 1.96 5.90 8.10
C GLY A 188 1.46 4.49 8.46
N SER A 189 0.17 4.18 8.26
CA SER A 189 -0.40 2.84 8.48
C SER A 189 -0.39 1.95 7.23
N GLY A 190 -0.53 0.64 7.42
CA GLY A 190 -0.46 -0.37 6.34
C GLY A 190 0.65 -1.37 6.54
N THR A 191 0.50 -2.56 5.96
CA THR A 191 1.40 -3.71 6.11
C THR A 191 2.11 -4.12 4.81
N ILE A 192 1.76 -3.51 3.67
CA ILE A 192 2.37 -3.74 2.35
C ILE A 192 2.64 -2.38 1.69
N TRP A 193 3.92 -2.06 1.56
CA TRP A 193 4.46 -0.78 1.09
C TRP A 193 5.30 -0.99 -0.17
N SER A 194 5.32 -0.02 -1.08
CA SER A 194 6.47 0.16 -1.97
C SER A 194 7.49 1.10 -1.32
N HIS A 195 8.74 1.05 -1.78
CA HIS A 195 9.74 2.03 -1.37
C HIS A 195 9.34 3.45 -1.78
N ASN A 196 8.70 3.63 -2.94
CA ASN A 196 8.08 4.90 -3.34
C ASN A 196 7.06 5.44 -2.31
N GLU A 197 6.22 4.58 -1.74
CA GLU A 197 5.28 4.96 -0.68
C GLU A 197 5.99 5.27 0.64
N VAL A 198 7.11 4.61 0.94
CA VAL A 198 7.98 5.00 2.06
C VAL A 198 8.53 6.41 1.82
N SER A 199 9.14 6.69 0.66
CA SER A 199 9.66 8.00 0.27
C SER A 199 8.59 9.10 0.40
N HIS A 200 7.36 8.83 -0.06
CA HIS A 200 6.28 9.81 -0.06
C HIS A 200 5.55 10.00 1.28
N TYR A 201 5.32 8.94 2.06
CA TYR A 201 4.49 9.03 3.29
C TYR A 201 5.31 9.02 4.59
N LEU A 202 6.53 8.49 4.56
CA LEU A 202 7.41 8.38 5.73
C LEU A 202 8.66 9.26 5.60
N GLY A 203 9.25 9.30 4.40
CA GLY A 203 10.53 9.95 4.12
C GLY A 203 11.73 9.21 4.70
N GLY A 204 12.91 9.84 4.60
CA GLY A 204 14.19 9.23 4.97
C GLY A 204 14.86 8.42 3.83
N THR A 205 14.21 8.39 2.67
CA THR A 205 14.65 7.86 1.37
C THR A 205 13.93 8.67 0.29
N ASP A 206 14.42 8.65 -0.95
CA ASP A 206 13.85 9.32 -2.12
C ASP A 206 13.68 8.39 -3.33
N HIS A 207 13.88 7.08 -3.16
CA HIS A 207 13.71 6.09 -4.23
C HIS A 207 12.23 5.91 -4.64
N GLY A 208 12.01 5.48 -5.88
CA GLY A 208 10.69 5.33 -6.51
C GLY A 208 10.27 3.89 -6.85
N ASP A 209 10.96 2.89 -6.32
CA ASP A 209 10.74 1.47 -6.59
C ASP A 209 9.49 0.90 -5.87
N PRO A 210 8.84 -0.16 -6.41
CA PRO A 210 9.11 -0.83 -7.69
C PRO A 210 8.23 -0.29 -8.84
N ASP A 211 7.62 0.89 -8.69
CA ASP A 211 6.55 1.37 -9.57
C ASP A 211 7.01 1.51 -11.03
N GLY A 212 8.26 1.95 -11.25
CA GLY A 212 8.87 2.06 -12.57
C GLY A 212 9.03 0.71 -13.27
N TYR A 213 9.56 -0.30 -12.56
CA TYR A 213 9.72 -1.66 -13.09
C TYR A 213 8.39 -2.35 -13.35
N PHE A 214 7.41 -2.25 -12.43
CA PHE A 214 6.07 -2.78 -12.65
C PHE A 214 5.38 -2.15 -13.86
N ALA A 215 5.56 -0.85 -14.10
CA ALA A 215 5.01 -0.18 -15.28
C ALA A 215 5.56 -0.74 -16.60
N LYS A 216 6.82 -1.22 -16.66
CA LYS A 216 7.40 -1.88 -17.85
C LYS A 216 6.58 -3.10 -18.30
N TRP A 217 5.91 -3.76 -17.36
CA TRP A 217 5.09 -4.96 -17.59
C TRP A 217 3.58 -4.70 -17.70
N GLY A 218 3.15 -3.44 -17.66
CA GLY A 218 1.72 -3.11 -17.53
C GLY A 218 1.12 -3.58 -16.20
N TYR A 219 1.94 -3.63 -15.15
CA TYR A 219 1.61 -4.09 -13.80
C TYR A 219 1.67 -2.91 -12.81
N SER A 220 1.23 -3.12 -11.57
CA SER A 220 1.23 -2.07 -10.54
C SER A 220 1.33 -2.65 -9.13
N MET A 221 1.69 -1.81 -8.15
CA MET A 221 1.61 -2.18 -6.72
C MET A 221 0.18 -2.55 -6.27
N SER A 222 -0.87 -2.10 -6.97
CA SER A 222 -2.26 -2.52 -6.70
C SER A 222 -2.52 -3.95 -7.18
N ASP A 223 -1.98 -4.32 -8.34
CA ASP A 223 -2.03 -5.68 -8.86
C ASP A 223 -1.20 -6.62 -7.98
N PHE A 224 0.01 -6.20 -7.60
CA PHE A 224 0.89 -6.98 -6.73
C PHE A 224 0.28 -7.20 -5.34
N TYR A 225 -0.30 -6.18 -4.72
CA TYR A 225 -1.09 -6.32 -3.50
C TYR A 225 -2.27 -7.30 -3.66
N SER A 226 -2.91 -7.32 -4.82
CA SER A 226 -4.00 -8.26 -5.11
C SER A 226 -3.50 -9.71 -5.23
N LEU A 227 -2.24 -9.91 -5.66
CA LEU A 227 -1.58 -11.21 -5.71
C LEU A 227 -1.13 -11.68 -4.31
N ILE A 228 -0.51 -10.81 -3.51
CA ILE A 228 -0.17 -11.07 -2.10
C ILE A 228 -1.44 -11.44 -1.33
N SER A 229 -2.51 -10.65 -1.48
CA SER A 229 -3.80 -10.92 -0.84
C SER A 229 -4.40 -12.26 -1.27
N TYR A 230 -4.20 -12.69 -2.53
CA TYR A 230 -4.64 -14.01 -2.97
C TYR A 230 -3.83 -15.12 -2.27
N PHE A 231 -2.50 -15.05 -2.26
CA PHE A 231 -1.67 -16.08 -1.63
C PHE A 231 -1.85 -16.12 -0.11
N TYR A 232 -2.02 -14.97 0.55
CA TYR A 232 -2.33 -14.90 1.98
C TYR A 232 -3.63 -15.64 2.30
N ASN A 233 -4.71 -15.38 1.55
CA ASN A 233 -5.97 -16.10 1.75
C ASN A 233 -5.87 -17.60 1.39
N LYS A 234 -5.05 -17.97 0.39
CA LYS A 234 -4.79 -19.37 0.01
C LYS A 234 -4.04 -20.14 1.10
N GLN A 235 -3.01 -19.54 1.68
CA GLN A 235 -2.22 -20.12 2.78
C GLN A 235 -3.07 -20.24 4.05
N GLY A 236 -3.85 -19.21 4.40
CA GLY A 236 -4.76 -19.23 5.56
C GLY A 236 -5.94 -20.20 5.42
N ALA A 237 -6.31 -20.59 4.21
CA ALA A 237 -7.27 -21.67 3.98
C ALA A 237 -6.64 -23.07 4.16
N SER A 238 -5.33 -23.19 3.97
CA SER A 238 -4.59 -24.46 4.13
C SER A 238 -4.30 -24.82 5.58
N THR A 239 -4.36 -23.85 6.50
CA THR A 239 -4.20 -24.06 7.95
C THR A 239 -5.52 -24.32 8.69
N GLY A 240 -6.65 -24.31 7.98
CA GLY A 240 -7.99 -24.54 8.54
C GLY A 240 -8.37 -26.01 8.78
N THR A 241 -7.49 -26.96 8.44
CA THR A 241 -7.69 -28.41 8.64
C THR A 241 -6.54 -29.02 9.42
N ASN A 242 -6.53 -28.78 10.74
CA ASN A 242 -6.14 -29.73 11.80
C ASN A 242 -6.10 -29.00 13.15
N THR A 243 -7.21 -29.08 13.90
CA THR A 243 -7.25 -28.69 15.30
C THR A 243 -7.29 -29.96 16.15
N GLY A 244 -6.21 -30.26 16.86
CA GLY A 244 -6.17 -31.36 17.83
C GLY A 244 -4.85 -32.12 17.87
N SER A 245 -3.91 -31.66 18.68
CA SER A 245 -3.37 -32.45 19.81
C SER A 245 -2.11 -31.79 20.37
N THR A 246 -2.14 -31.45 21.66
CA THR A 246 -0.96 -31.19 22.47
C THR A 246 -0.46 -32.51 23.05
N ASN A 247 0.77 -32.93 22.73
CA ASN A 247 1.78 -33.22 23.77
C ASN A 247 3.16 -33.64 23.26
N THR A 248 4.13 -33.32 24.11
CA THR A 248 5.51 -33.79 24.26
C THR A 248 5.84 -35.23 23.81
N GLY A 249 7.05 -35.41 23.26
CA GLY A 249 7.73 -36.71 23.25
C GLY A 249 8.79 -36.84 22.16
N SER A 250 10.07 -36.64 22.50
CA SER A 250 11.19 -37.06 21.63
C SER A 250 11.54 -38.51 21.98
N GLY A 251 11.54 -39.41 21.00
CA GLY A 251 11.77 -40.84 21.20
C GLY A 251 12.06 -41.55 19.87
N SER A 252 13.03 -42.46 19.87
CA SER A 252 13.70 -42.92 18.64
C SER A 252 13.24 -44.29 18.14
N ASN A 253 13.34 -44.46 16.82
CA ASN A 253 13.76 -45.67 16.09
C ASN A 253 12.79 -46.86 15.83
N THR A 254 12.90 -47.39 14.61
CA THR A 254 12.61 -48.77 14.13
C THR A 254 11.20 -49.38 14.24
N GLY A 255 10.71 -49.94 13.11
CA GLY A 255 9.49 -50.78 13.11
C GLY A 255 8.97 -51.14 11.70
N ASN A 256 9.59 -52.15 11.06
CA ASN A 256 9.12 -52.76 9.80
C ASN A 256 7.78 -53.50 9.96
N THR A 257 6.86 -53.43 8.98
CA THR A 257 6.20 -54.63 8.41
C THR A 257 5.38 -54.36 7.14
N ASN A 258 5.36 -55.35 6.24
CA ASN A 258 4.68 -55.35 4.94
C ASN A 258 3.16 -55.61 5.04
N THR A 259 2.41 -55.03 4.11
CA THR A 259 1.33 -55.68 3.35
C THR A 259 0.86 -54.73 2.22
N GLY A 260 0.71 -55.11 0.95
CA GLY A 260 1.00 -56.38 0.28
C GLY A 260 0.10 -56.61 -0.93
N SER A 261 0.52 -56.16 -2.14
CA SER A 261 -0.08 -56.45 -3.46
C SER A 261 -1.58 -56.07 -3.66
N ASN A 262 -2.16 -55.88 -4.85
CA ASN A 262 -1.76 -56.03 -6.26
C ASN A 262 -2.68 -55.05 -7.09
N THR A 263 -2.57 -54.75 -8.39
CA THR A 263 -1.72 -55.22 -9.52
C THR A 263 -1.56 -54.07 -10.52
N SER A 264 -0.47 -54.02 -11.29
CA SER A 264 -0.38 -53.15 -12.49
C SER A 264 -1.00 -53.83 -13.72
N SER A 265 -1.65 -53.06 -14.59
CA SER A 265 -1.90 -53.44 -15.99
C SER A 265 -1.91 -52.21 -16.89
N SER A 266 -1.19 -52.29 -18.01
CA SER A 266 -0.96 -51.18 -18.93
C SER A 266 -1.08 -51.65 -20.37
N THR A 267 -2.00 -51.06 -21.16
CA THR A 267 -1.88 -51.07 -22.62
C THR A 267 -2.55 -49.86 -23.28
N ALA A 268 -2.03 -49.52 -24.46
CA ALA A 268 -2.11 -48.23 -25.12
C ALA A 268 -3.46 -47.82 -25.76
N SER A 269 -3.67 -46.50 -25.77
CA SER A 269 -4.10 -45.63 -26.89
C SER A 269 -5.15 -46.13 -27.91
N SER A 270 -6.29 -45.44 -27.94
CA SER A 270 -6.85 -44.87 -29.18
C SER A 270 -7.68 -43.63 -28.86
N GLY A 271 -7.82 -42.70 -29.83
CA GLY A 271 -8.29 -41.34 -29.56
C GLY A 271 -9.81 -41.18 -29.46
N GLN A 272 -10.26 -40.40 -28.47
CA GLN A 272 -11.64 -39.91 -28.40
C GLN A 272 -11.67 -38.50 -27.81
N ALA A 273 -12.62 -37.67 -28.26
CA ALA A 273 -12.70 -36.26 -27.88
C ALA A 273 -12.90 -36.08 -26.36
N PRO A 274 -12.41 -34.99 -25.73
CA PRO A 274 -12.45 -34.84 -24.28
C PRO A 274 -13.87 -34.86 -23.72
N ALA A 275 -14.19 -35.92 -22.98
CA ALA A 275 -15.43 -36.00 -22.21
C ALA A 275 -15.45 -34.85 -21.18
N THR A 276 -16.53 -34.07 -21.20
CA THR A 276 -16.71 -32.95 -20.26
C THR A 276 -16.85 -33.47 -18.83
N GLN A 277 -15.89 -33.12 -17.97
CA GLN A 277 -15.92 -33.41 -16.53
C GLN A 277 -17.22 -32.89 -15.88
N PRO A 278 -17.78 -33.59 -14.88
CA PRO A 278 -19.06 -33.23 -14.28
C PRO A 278 -18.97 -31.88 -13.54
N VAL A 279 -19.66 -30.86 -14.06
CA VAL A 279 -19.69 -29.54 -13.44
C VAL A 279 -20.61 -29.58 -12.21
N THR A 280 -20.02 -29.57 -11.01
CA THR A 280 -20.76 -29.45 -9.75
C THR A 280 -21.69 -28.23 -9.77
N THR A 281 -22.94 -28.37 -9.29
CA THR A 281 -23.92 -27.27 -9.32
C THR A 281 -24.34 -26.84 -7.92
N LYS A 282 -24.57 -25.53 -7.73
CA LYS A 282 -24.97 -24.93 -6.46
C LYS A 282 -26.20 -24.06 -6.67
N LYS A 283 -27.12 -23.99 -5.70
CA LYS A 283 -28.29 -23.10 -5.74
C LYS A 283 -27.96 -21.84 -4.92
N LEU A 284 -27.57 -20.75 -5.59
CA LEU A 284 -27.19 -19.50 -4.93
C LEU A 284 -28.29 -18.45 -5.04
N ARG A 285 -28.52 -17.70 -3.97
CA ARG A 285 -29.48 -16.60 -3.94
C ARG A 285 -28.85 -15.34 -4.52
N LEU A 286 -29.48 -14.76 -5.53
CA LEU A 286 -29.11 -13.45 -6.04
C LEU A 286 -29.51 -12.39 -5.02
N MET A 287 -28.52 -11.69 -4.47
CA MET A 287 -28.74 -10.65 -3.47
C MET A 287 -29.09 -9.32 -4.14
N TRP A 288 -28.43 -8.97 -5.25
CA TRP A 288 -28.65 -7.69 -5.95
C TRP A 288 -29.19 -7.88 -7.36
N ASN A 289 -30.00 -6.91 -7.85
CA ASN A 289 -30.42 -6.89 -9.25
C ASN A 289 -29.20 -6.95 -10.17
N ALA A 290 -29.21 -7.87 -11.14
CA ALA A 290 -28.05 -8.19 -11.94
C ALA A 290 -28.37 -8.28 -13.43
N TYR A 291 -27.40 -7.92 -14.24
CA TYR A 291 -27.40 -8.22 -15.67
C TYR A 291 -26.73 -9.58 -15.91
N SER A 292 -27.10 -10.18 -17.02
CA SER A 292 -26.38 -11.32 -17.58
C SER A 292 -25.24 -10.82 -18.46
N TYR A 293 -24.16 -11.57 -18.48
CA TYR A 293 -22.96 -11.29 -19.26
C TYR A 293 -22.57 -12.53 -20.07
N ASP A 294 -21.88 -12.35 -21.18
CA ASP A 294 -21.24 -13.43 -21.91
C ASP A 294 -19.88 -13.80 -21.30
N ALA A 295 -19.19 -14.78 -21.91
CA ALA A 295 -17.87 -15.23 -21.47
C ALA A 295 -16.76 -14.16 -21.59
N SER A 296 -16.97 -13.11 -22.39
CA SER A 296 -16.06 -11.95 -22.47
C SER A 296 -16.33 -10.88 -21.40
N GLY A 297 -17.44 -11.02 -20.65
CA GLY A 297 -17.86 -10.05 -19.64
C GLY A 297 -18.63 -8.87 -20.24
N LYS A 298 -18.99 -8.93 -21.52
CA LYS A 298 -19.89 -7.97 -22.17
C LYS A 298 -21.33 -8.24 -21.72
N LYS A 299 -22.07 -7.17 -21.44
CA LYS A 299 -23.46 -7.22 -20.98
C LYS A 299 -24.36 -7.75 -22.11
N LEU A 300 -25.13 -8.79 -21.82
CA LEU A 300 -26.14 -9.34 -22.73
C LEU A 300 -27.42 -8.49 -22.72
N ALA A 301 -28.06 -8.35 -23.89
CA ALA A 301 -29.33 -7.67 -24.07
C ALA A 301 -30.53 -8.58 -23.68
N VAL A 302 -30.51 -9.09 -22.43
CA VAL A 302 -31.56 -9.98 -21.89
C VAL A 302 -32.19 -9.39 -20.62
N LYS A 303 -33.36 -9.91 -20.25
CA LYS A 303 -34.11 -9.47 -19.05
C LYS A 303 -33.24 -9.56 -17.79
N ALA A 304 -33.14 -8.47 -17.05
CA ALA A 304 -32.33 -8.39 -15.84
C ALA A 304 -32.85 -9.34 -14.75
N LEU A 305 -31.91 -10.06 -14.12
CA LEU A 305 -32.15 -10.93 -12.98
C LEU A 305 -32.46 -10.08 -11.74
N LYS A 306 -33.41 -10.55 -10.92
CA LYS A 306 -33.97 -9.78 -9.80
C LYS A 306 -33.43 -10.28 -8.46
N ALA A 307 -33.12 -9.33 -7.58
CA ALA A 307 -32.80 -9.58 -6.18
C ALA A 307 -33.86 -10.49 -5.53
N GLY A 308 -33.41 -11.51 -4.79
CA GLY A 308 -34.25 -12.53 -4.18
C GLY A 308 -34.45 -13.81 -5.01
N GLN A 309 -34.17 -13.79 -6.32
CA GLN A 309 -34.20 -15.01 -7.15
C GLN A 309 -33.09 -15.98 -6.76
N TYR A 310 -33.34 -17.30 -6.89
CA TYR A 310 -32.31 -18.32 -6.75
C TYR A 310 -31.85 -18.77 -8.14
N LEU A 311 -30.53 -18.84 -8.33
CA LEU A 311 -29.88 -19.29 -9.56
C LEU A 311 -29.21 -20.63 -9.32
N LYS A 312 -29.42 -21.60 -10.23
CA LYS A 312 -28.56 -22.78 -10.33
C LYS A 312 -27.27 -22.33 -11.02
N VAL A 313 -26.17 -22.29 -10.27
CA VAL A 313 -24.85 -21.96 -10.80
C VAL A 313 -24.04 -23.22 -11.05
N TYR A 314 -23.15 -23.15 -12.02
CA TYR A 314 -22.33 -24.24 -12.53
C TYR A 314 -20.87 -23.96 -12.16
N GLY A 315 -20.32 -24.77 -11.28
CA GLY A 315 -18.97 -24.66 -10.74
C GLY A 315 -18.78 -23.54 -9.71
N SER A 316 -17.52 -23.20 -9.49
CA SER A 316 -17.09 -22.04 -8.69
C SER A 316 -17.15 -20.74 -9.51
N ALA A 317 -17.05 -19.59 -8.84
CA ALA A 317 -16.98 -18.31 -9.53
C ALA A 317 -15.73 -18.21 -10.42
N VAL A 318 -15.92 -17.89 -11.69
CA VAL A 318 -14.86 -17.57 -12.66
C VAL A 318 -14.52 -16.09 -12.62
N THR A 319 -13.35 -15.70 -13.10
CA THR A 319 -12.95 -14.28 -13.22
C THR A 319 -13.00 -13.88 -14.69
N ILE A 320 -13.68 -12.76 -15.00
CA ILE A 320 -13.78 -12.21 -16.36
C ILE A 320 -13.42 -10.72 -16.29
N GLY A 321 -12.28 -10.34 -16.88
CA GLY A 321 -11.64 -9.06 -16.59
C GLY A 321 -11.31 -8.94 -15.08
N SER A 322 -11.59 -7.79 -14.48
CA SER A 322 -11.35 -7.53 -13.03
C SER A 322 -12.46 -8.02 -12.10
N SER A 323 -13.52 -8.65 -12.62
CA SER A 323 -14.72 -9.03 -11.83
C SER A 323 -14.90 -10.55 -11.76
N LYS A 324 -15.38 -11.06 -10.62
CA LYS A 324 -15.83 -12.45 -10.49
C LYS A 324 -17.27 -12.63 -10.96
N TYR A 325 -17.59 -13.78 -11.55
CA TYR A 325 -18.90 -14.16 -12.07
C TYR A 325 -19.20 -15.63 -11.81
N TYR A 326 -20.47 -15.99 -11.68
CA TYR A 326 -20.94 -17.38 -11.75
C TYR A 326 -21.56 -17.66 -13.12
N LYS A 327 -21.23 -18.79 -13.75
CA LYS A 327 -22.02 -19.32 -14.89
C LYS A 327 -23.34 -19.86 -14.33
N TYR A 328 -24.47 -19.40 -14.86
CA TYR A 328 -25.80 -19.81 -14.36
C TYR A 328 -26.71 -20.41 -15.45
N ALA A 329 -26.32 -20.29 -16.72
CA ALA A 329 -26.86 -21.02 -17.85
C ALA A 329 -25.80 -21.05 -18.95
N ASP A 330 -26.05 -21.75 -20.05
CA ASP A 330 -25.05 -21.76 -21.12
C ASP A 330 -24.89 -20.39 -21.79
N GLY A 331 -23.62 -20.04 -22.04
CA GLY A 331 -23.16 -18.71 -22.43
C GLY A 331 -23.45 -17.55 -21.45
N LYS A 332 -24.04 -17.80 -20.27
CA LYS A 332 -24.59 -16.73 -19.41
C LYS A 332 -23.99 -16.72 -18.00
N TYR A 333 -23.47 -15.55 -17.65
CA TYR A 333 -22.72 -15.27 -16.43
C TYR A 333 -23.38 -14.15 -15.63
N VAL A 334 -23.27 -14.19 -14.30
CA VAL A 334 -23.79 -13.17 -13.38
C VAL A 334 -22.68 -12.74 -12.41
N LYS A 335 -22.51 -11.42 -12.17
CA LYS A 335 -21.45 -10.91 -11.28
C LYS A 335 -21.59 -11.48 -9.86
N ALA A 336 -20.53 -12.11 -9.37
CA ALA A 336 -20.47 -12.74 -8.05
C ALA A 336 -20.65 -11.73 -6.91
N GLY A 337 -20.24 -10.46 -7.09
CA GLY A 337 -20.53 -9.37 -6.12
C GLY A 337 -22.02 -9.08 -5.89
N ASN A 338 -22.92 -9.58 -6.76
CA ASN A 338 -24.37 -9.53 -6.57
C ASN A 338 -24.92 -10.76 -5.81
N ILE A 339 -24.07 -11.72 -5.44
CA ILE A 339 -24.39 -12.97 -4.73
C ILE A 339 -23.60 -13.04 -3.41
N ASP A 340 -22.27 -12.99 -3.50
CA ASP A 340 -21.33 -13.13 -2.37
C ASP A 340 -21.14 -11.80 -1.61
N GLY A 341 -21.26 -10.69 -2.34
CA GLY A 341 -21.11 -9.34 -1.80
C GLY A 341 -19.66 -8.92 -1.51
N THR A 342 -19.50 -7.99 -0.58
CA THR A 342 -18.24 -7.39 -0.17
C THR A 342 -18.31 -7.07 1.32
N SER A 343 -17.40 -7.64 2.10
CA SER A 343 -17.30 -7.38 3.55
C SER A 343 -16.80 -5.96 3.81
N ARG A 344 -17.50 -5.21 4.67
CA ARG A 344 -17.13 -3.84 5.07
C ARG A 344 -17.20 -3.68 6.59
N THR A 345 -16.23 -3.03 7.18
CA THR A 345 -16.19 -2.75 8.62
C THR A 345 -16.99 -1.49 8.95
N LEU A 346 -17.83 -1.55 9.98
CA LEU A 346 -18.57 -0.38 10.48
C LEU A 346 -17.67 0.58 11.26
N THR A 347 -17.69 1.86 10.91
CA THR A 347 -16.92 2.93 11.56
C THR A 347 -17.70 3.60 12.71
N GLY A 348 -19.00 3.31 12.82
CA GLY A 348 -19.88 3.67 13.93
C GLY A 348 -21.07 2.72 14.02
N ASN A 349 -21.80 2.79 15.14
CA ASN A 349 -23.02 1.99 15.32
C ASN A 349 -24.05 2.31 14.23
N ALA A 350 -24.70 1.27 13.70
CA ALA A 350 -25.58 1.36 12.55
C ALA A 350 -26.94 0.69 12.79
N TRP A 351 -27.94 1.24 12.11
CA TRP A 351 -29.26 0.65 11.98
C TRP A 351 -29.48 0.14 10.56
N THR A 352 -30.34 -0.85 10.48
CA THR A 352 -30.90 -1.47 9.29
C THR A 352 -32.20 -0.77 8.89
N TYR A 353 -32.43 -0.70 7.58
CA TYR A 353 -33.57 -0.03 6.96
C TYR A 353 -34.14 -0.88 5.83
N THR A 354 -35.40 -0.69 5.49
CA THR A 354 -36.04 -1.26 4.30
C THR A 354 -35.87 -0.33 3.09
N ILE A 355 -36.27 -0.77 1.89
CA ILE A 355 -36.20 0.05 0.67
C ILE A 355 -37.05 1.33 0.72
N SER A 356 -38.11 1.38 1.55
CA SER A 356 -38.91 2.59 1.79
C SER A 356 -38.22 3.59 2.73
N GLY A 357 -37.06 3.24 3.28
CA GLY A 357 -36.31 4.02 4.27
C GLY A 357 -36.88 3.95 5.69
N SER A 358 -37.90 3.13 5.92
CA SER A 358 -38.35 2.79 7.28
C SER A 358 -37.29 1.92 7.97
N ARG A 359 -37.13 2.07 9.28
CA ARG A 359 -36.18 1.27 10.07
C ARG A 359 -36.69 -0.16 10.22
N GLU A 360 -35.81 -1.14 10.06
CA GLU A 360 -36.14 -2.56 10.17
C GLU A 360 -36.01 -3.03 11.63
N TRP A 361 -37.10 -2.92 12.38
CA TRP A 361 -37.14 -3.18 13.82
C TRP A 361 -36.95 -4.66 14.19
N SER A 362 -37.19 -5.60 13.26
CA SER A 362 -36.94 -7.04 13.48
C SER A 362 -35.45 -7.42 13.55
N THR A 363 -34.54 -6.45 13.43
CA THR A 363 -33.09 -6.69 13.36
C THR A 363 -32.31 -5.86 14.39
N THR A 364 -31.28 -6.47 14.94
CA THR A 364 -30.45 -5.90 16.01
C THR A 364 -29.61 -4.71 15.53
N LYS A 365 -29.23 -3.84 16.48
CA LYS A 365 -28.28 -2.76 16.22
C LYS A 365 -26.94 -3.37 15.79
N LEU A 366 -26.39 -2.92 14.66
CA LEU A 366 -25.05 -3.31 14.24
C LEU A 366 -24.03 -2.41 14.95
N LEU A 367 -22.99 -2.99 15.53
CA LEU A 367 -22.03 -2.26 16.36
C LEU A 367 -20.83 -1.76 15.54
N LYS A 368 -20.19 -0.69 16.02
CA LYS A 368 -18.91 -0.21 15.49
C LYS A 368 -17.87 -1.35 15.54
N GLY A 369 -17.09 -1.48 14.48
CA GLY A 369 -16.08 -2.53 14.32
C GLY A 369 -16.61 -3.84 13.74
N SER A 370 -17.93 -4.08 13.75
CA SER A 370 -18.50 -5.28 13.12
C SER A 370 -18.29 -5.26 11.60
N LYS A 371 -17.90 -6.41 11.03
CA LYS A 371 -17.89 -6.65 9.59
C LYS A 371 -19.32 -6.95 9.11
N VAL A 372 -19.75 -6.30 8.05
CA VAL A 372 -21.08 -6.47 7.43
C VAL A 372 -20.88 -6.69 5.93
N THR A 373 -21.44 -7.77 5.40
CA THR A 373 -21.44 -8.01 3.95
C THR A 373 -22.43 -7.08 3.26
N THR A 374 -21.95 -6.40 2.22
CA THR A 374 -22.71 -5.48 1.38
C THR A 374 -22.82 -6.01 -0.05
N TYR A 375 -23.96 -5.79 -0.71
CA TYR A 375 -24.24 -6.35 -2.03
C TYR A 375 -24.56 -5.24 -3.02
N GLY A 376 -23.98 -5.34 -4.23
CA GLY A 376 -24.20 -4.39 -5.31
C GLY A 376 -23.67 -2.98 -5.08
N SER A 377 -24.18 -2.04 -5.89
CA SER A 377 -23.88 -0.61 -5.81
C SER A 377 -24.71 0.07 -4.72
N GLN A 378 -24.32 1.30 -4.34
CA GLN A 378 -25.13 2.12 -3.43
C GLN A 378 -26.49 2.45 -4.04
N VAL A 379 -27.53 2.50 -3.21
CA VAL A 379 -28.85 3.07 -3.55
C VAL A 379 -29.11 4.35 -2.78
N ASN A 380 -29.78 5.29 -3.45
CA ASN A 380 -30.35 6.46 -2.81
C ASN A 380 -31.71 6.09 -2.22
N ILE A 381 -31.84 6.23 -0.89
CA ILE A 381 -33.11 6.07 -0.17
C ILE A 381 -33.33 7.38 0.60
N LYS A 382 -34.36 8.15 0.22
CA LYS A 382 -34.70 9.44 0.85
C LYS A 382 -33.51 10.41 0.95
N GLY A 383 -32.78 10.59 -0.16
CA GLY A 383 -31.67 11.53 -0.30
C GLY A 383 -30.34 11.07 0.32
N LYS A 384 -30.24 9.83 0.80
CA LYS A 384 -29.05 9.30 1.48
C LYS A 384 -28.61 8.00 0.83
N ALA A 385 -27.30 7.76 0.79
CA ALA A 385 -26.73 6.54 0.19
C ALA A 385 -26.71 5.37 1.19
N TYR A 386 -27.10 4.18 0.71
CA TYR A 386 -27.12 2.93 1.46
C TYR A 386 -26.52 1.79 0.64
N TYR A 387 -25.94 0.80 1.32
CA TYR A 387 -25.66 -0.52 0.74
C TYR A 387 -26.73 -1.52 1.21
N MET A 388 -27.09 -2.47 0.36
CA MET A 388 -27.92 -3.60 0.79
C MET A 388 -27.07 -4.62 1.55
N THR A 389 -27.61 -5.22 2.61
CA THR A 389 -26.92 -6.15 3.52
C THR A 389 -27.60 -7.52 3.61
N GLY A 390 -28.49 -7.84 2.66
CA GLY A 390 -29.22 -9.11 2.56
C GLY A 390 -30.71 -8.94 2.79
N PHE A 391 -31.37 -9.95 3.35
CA PHE A 391 -32.83 -9.96 3.57
C PHE A 391 -33.21 -10.32 5.01
N THR A 392 -34.44 -10.00 5.42
CA THR A 392 -35.09 -10.55 6.62
C THR A 392 -35.56 -11.99 6.36
N SER A 393 -36.00 -12.69 7.41
CA SER A 393 -36.69 -13.99 7.30
C SER A 393 -37.90 -13.91 6.36
N ASN A 394 -38.68 -12.84 6.47
CA ASN A 394 -39.86 -12.54 5.65
C ASN A 394 -39.49 -11.97 4.26
N ASN A 395 -38.29 -12.26 3.79
CA ASN A 395 -37.82 -11.95 2.43
C ASN A 395 -37.73 -10.44 2.07
N VAL A 396 -37.73 -9.53 3.06
CA VAL A 396 -37.63 -8.07 2.85
C VAL A 396 -36.16 -7.64 2.76
N ALA A 397 -35.79 -6.84 1.77
CA ALA A 397 -34.41 -6.38 1.59
C ALA A 397 -33.97 -5.39 2.69
N LYS A 398 -32.78 -5.61 3.25
CA LYS A 398 -32.16 -4.85 4.35
C LYS A 398 -31.06 -3.92 3.82
N TYR A 399 -30.97 -2.72 4.37
CA TYR A 399 -30.04 -1.68 3.95
C TYR A 399 -29.34 -1.01 5.14
N VAL A 400 -28.07 -0.63 4.96
CA VAL A 400 -27.28 0.13 5.95
C VAL A 400 -26.66 1.35 5.28
N LYS A 401 -26.69 2.50 5.95
CA LYS A 401 -26.16 3.78 5.44
C LYS A 401 -24.69 3.66 5.04
N ALA A 402 -24.35 4.09 3.84
CA ALA A 402 -22.99 4.03 3.30
C ALA A 402 -21.98 4.80 4.15
N SER A 403 -22.41 5.92 4.77
CA SER A 403 -21.61 6.74 5.69
C SER A 403 -21.11 5.98 6.93
N ASN A 404 -21.77 4.88 7.32
CA ASN A 404 -21.37 4.08 8.48
C ASN A 404 -20.23 3.10 8.16
N PHE A 405 -19.80 3.04 6.90
CA PHE A 405 -18.62 2.28 6.43
C PHE A 405 -17.47 3.21 6.01
N GLN A 406 -17.63 4.53 6.15
CA GLN A 406 -16.62 5.53 5.81
C GLN A 406 -15.84 5.94 7.06
N VAL A 407 -14.52 6.01 6.96
CA VAL A 407 -13.67 6.50 8.04
C VAL A 407 -14.00 7.97 8.29
N LYS A 408 -14.40 8.31 9.52
CA LYS A 408 -14.51 9.70 9.94
C LYS A 408 -13.11 10.21 10.27
N THR A 409 -12.56 11.07 9.43
CA THR A 409 -11.25 11.70 9.67
C THR A 409 -11.31 12.53 10.95
N VAL A 410 -10.57 12.11 11.98
CA VAL A 410 -10.38 12.90 13.20
C VAL A 410 -9.13 13.73 12.99
N GLU A 411 -9.28 15.07 12.92
CA GLU A 411 -8.12 15.96 12.82
C GLU A 411 -7.29 15.87 14.11
N THR A 412 -6.09 15.30 14.03
CA THR A 412 -5.12 15.29 15.14
C THR A 412 -4.66 16.72 15.41
N THR A 413 -4.45 17.06 16.69
CA THR A 413 -4.08 18.43 17.09
C THR A 413 -2.84 18.47 17.95
N THR A 414 -1.93 19.39 17.67
CA THR A 414 -0.74 19.66 18.49
C THR A 414 -0.69 21.12 18.89
N THR A 415 -0.05 21.44 20.02
CA THR A 415 0.13 22.83 20.46
C THR A 415 1.53 23.30 20.07
N LYS A 416 1.63 24.36 19.26
CA LYS A 416 2.91 24.94 18.82
C LYS A 416 3.05 26.39 19.26
N ARG A 417 4.24 26.79 19.71
CA ARG A 417 4.53 28.18 20.06
C ARG A 417 4.77 29.01 18.81
N LEU A 418 4.06 30.12 18.67
CA LEU A 418 4.27 31.10 17.62
C LEU A 418 5.55 31.88 17.92
N MET A 419 6.59 31.71 17.12
CA MET A 419 7.88 32.35 17.32
C MET A 419 7.91 33.78 16.77
N ARG A 420 7.05 34.13 15.81
CA ARG A 420 6.96 35.47 15.23
C ARG A 420 5.54 35.95 15.05
N ASN A 421 5.33 37.26 15.24
CA ASN A 421 4.05 37.90 14.92
C ASN A 421 3.60 37.49 13.51
N SER A 422 2.36 37.03 13.39
CA SER A 422 1.83 36.48 12.15
C SER A 422 0.40 36.97 11.92
N TYR A 423 0.08 37.22 10.66
CA TYR A 423 -1.31 37.29 10.23
C TYR A 423 -1.90 35.89 10.11
N SER A 424 -3.23 35.84 10.10
CA SER A 424 -4.02 34.69 9.72
C SER A 424 -4.36 34.74 8.24
N TYR A 425 -4.49 33.57 7.63
CA TYR A 425 -4.72 33.40 6.20
C TYR A 425 -5.88 32.43 5.95
N SER A 426 -6.58 32.60 4.83
CA SER A 426 -7.56 31.61 4.35
C SER A 426 -6.88 30.43 3.66
N ALA A 427 -7.64 29.36 3.37
CA ALA A 427 -7.17 28.23 2.58
C ALA A 427 -6.62 28.63 1.19
N ALA A 428 -7.09 29.75 0.63
CA ALA A 428 -6.61 30.32 -0.63
C ALA A 428 -5.34 31.20 -0.50
N GLY A 429 -4.79 31.33 0.71
CA GLY A 429 -3.59 32.14 0.99
C GLY A 429 -3.83 33.65 0.97
N LYS A 430 -5.08 34.11 1.10
CA LYS A 430 -5.39 35.53 1.31
C LYS A 430 -5.28 35.86 2.80
N LYS A 431 -4.67 37.00 3.15
CA LYS A 431 -4.65 37.52 4.52
C LYS A 431 -6.08 37.77 4.99
N LEU A 432 -6.42 37.31 6.19
CA LEU A 432 -7.69 37.57 6.86
C LEU A 432 -7.63 38.90 7.64
N PRO A 433 -8.76 39.59 7.86
CA PRO A 433 -8.85 40.80 8.68
C PRO A 433 -8.82 40.53 10.19
N ASP A 434 -8.29 39.37 10.60
CA ASP A 434 -8.13 38.99 12.00
C ASP A 434 -7.07 39.86 12.71
N SER A 435 -7.18 39.96 14.04
CA SER A 435 -6.13 40.54 14.87
C SER A 435 -4.81 39.78 14.71
N MET A 436 -3.69 40.50 14.71
CA MET A 436 -2.38 39.91 14.48
C MET A 436 -1.96 39.01 15.65
N LEU A 437 -1.75 37.72 15.36
CA LEU A 437 -1.21 36.74 16.30
C LEU A 437 0.18 37.18 16.76
N LYS A 438 0.46 37.08 18.07
CA LYS A 438 1.65 37.65 18.71
C LYS A 438 2.69 36.58 19.01
N ALA A 439 3.96 36.91 18.78
CA ALA A 439 5.08 36.06 19.16
C ALA A 439 5.01 35.71 20.66
N GLY A 440 5.25 34.45 20.98
CA GLY A 440 5.15 33.90 22.33
C GLY A 440 3.85 33.14 22.60
N GLN A 441 2.75 33.44 21.88
CA GLN A 441 1.48 32.72 22.01
C GLN A 441 1.61 31.25 21.62
N TYR A 442 0.84 30.37 22.27
CA TYR A 442 0.72 28.96 21.90
C TYR A 442 -0.57 28.75 21.10
N LEU A 443 -0.45 28.15 19.92
CA LEU A 443 -1.56 27.88 19.00
C LEU A 443 -1.81 26.38 18.94
N LYS A 444 -3.07 25.97 19.08
CA LYS A 444 -3.51 24.62 18.75
C LYS A 444 -3.62 24.51 17.23
N VAL A 445 -2.75 23.70 16.62
CA VAL A 445 -2.74 23.44 15.18
C VAL A 445 -3.31 22.07 14.87
N TYR A 446 -3.88 21.93 13.67
CA TYR A 446 -4.61 20.76 13.20
C TYR A 446 -3.83 20.10 12.06
N GLY A 447 -3.40 18.86 12.26
CA GLY A 447 -2.58 18.09 11.34
C GLY A 447 -1.19 18.68 11.05
N SER A 448 -0.58 18.18 9.98
CA SER A 448 0.69 18.67 9.44
C SER A 448 0.52 20.01 8.70
N ALA A 449 1.61 20.75 8.52
CA ALA A 449 1.58 21.99 7.73
C ALA A 449 1.25 21.71 6.26
N VAL A 450 0.25 22.42 5.72
CA VAL A 450 -0.16 22.36 4.31
C VAL A 450 0.57 23.42 3.49
N THR A 451 0.90 23.12 2.24
CA THR A 451 1.45 24.12 1.31
C THR A 451 0.31 24.93 0.71
N ILE A 452 0.34 26.25 0.90
CA ILE A 452 -0.59 27.18 0.25
C ILE A 452 0.25 28.10 -0.65
N ARG A 453 0.03 27.99 -1.97
CA ARG A 453 0.88 28.57 -3.01
C ARG A 453 2.32 28.05 -2.91
N LYS A 454 3.26 28.86 -2.39
CA LYS A 454 4.70 28.53 -2.28
C LYS A 454 5.23 28.50 -0.84
N ALA A 455 4.35 28.59 0.17
CA ALA A 455 4.73 28.58 1.59
C ALA A 455 3.92 27.55 2.38
N LYS A 456 4.50 27.03 3.46
CA LYS A 456 3.83 26.10 4.39
C LYS A 456 3.05 26.86 5.45
N TYR A 457 1.88 26.34 5.82
CA TYR A 457 0.97 26.92 6.81
C TYR A 457 0.34 25.83 7.68
N TYR A 458 0.15 26.11 8.97
CA TYR A 458 -0.68 25.27 9.83
C TYR A 458 -2.11 25.78 9.85
N LYS A 459 -3.09 24.88 9.75
CA LYS A 459 -4.48 25.17 10.15
C LYS A 459 -4.51 25.32 11.67
N TYR A 460 -5.09 26.39 12.19
CA TYR A 460 -5.22 26.62 13.65
C TYR A 460 -6.68 26.91 14.09
N ALA A 461 -7.58 27.14 13.14
CA ALA A 461 -9.02 27.15 13.35
C ALA A 461 -9.74 26.75 12.05
N ASN A 462 -11.07 26.64 12.06
CA ASN A 462 -11.82 26.35 10.83
C ASN A 462 -11.58 27.45 9.77
N GLY A 463 -11.06 27.07 8.60
CA GLY A 463 -10.70 27.99 7.51
C GLY A 463 -9.53 28.95 7.79
N LYS A 464 -8.89 28.89 8.97
CA LYS A 464 -7.82 29.83 9.39
C LYS A 464 -6.46 29.16 9.50
N TYR A 465 -5.48 29.78 8.87
CA TYR A 465 -4.13 29.27 8.68
C TYR A 465 -3.06 30.27 9.15
N VAL A 466 -1.95 29.78 9.67
CA VAL A 466 -0.81 30.58 10.16
C VAL A 466 0.49 30.10 9.48
N ASN A 467 1.36 31.02 9.09
CA ASN A 467 2.57 30.67 8.32
C ASN A 467 3.55 29.83 9.16
N ALA A 468 3.92 28.64 8.68
CA ALA A 468 4.76 27.70 9.41
C ALA A 468 6.19 28.21 9.65
N GLY A 469 6.72 29.11 8.79
CA GLY A 469 8.02 29.76 9.00
C GLY A 469 8.06 30.72 10.21
N ASN A 470 6.89 31.09 10.74
CA ASN A 470 6.77 31.82 12.01
C ASN A 470 6.67 30.89 13.23
N ILE A 471 6.68 29.57 13.05
CA ILE A 471 6.50 28.55 14.08
C ILE A 471 7.66 27.56 14.10
N ASP A 472 7.88 26.83 13.00
CA ASP A 472 8.95 25.83 12.87
C ASP A 472 10.29 26.46 12.43
N GLY A 473 10.23 27.61 11.74
CA GLY A 473 11.40 28.39 11.34
C GLY A 473 12.18 27.81 10.15
N THR A 474 13.47 28.13 10.10
CA THR A 474 14.42 27.70 9.05
C THR A 474 15.81 27.53 9.67
N SER A 475 16.36 26.33 9.60
CA SER A 475 17.74 26.04 10.03
C SER A 475 18.74 26.78 9.15
N ARG A 476 19.73 27.44 9.76
CA ARG A 476 20.80 28.16 9.06
C ARG A 476 22.16 27.90 9.72
N PRO A 477 23.24 27.61 8.96
CA PRO A 477 24.58 27.50 9.52
C PRO A 477 25.14 28.86 9.94
N LEU A 478 25.96 28.89 10.99
CA LEU A 478 26.69 30.08 11.43
C LEU A 478 28.09 30.16 10.77
N LYS A 479 28.36 31.28 10.09
CA LYS A 479 29.68 31.61 9.52
C LYS A 479 30.67 32.14 10.58
N HIS A 480 30.15 32.69 11.67
CA HIS A 480 30.93 33.30 12.75
C HIS A 480 30.38 32.90 14.13
N ASN A 481 31.23 32.97 15.17
CA ASN A 481 30.79 32.86 16.55
C ASN A 481 29.76 33.96 16.87
N ALA A 482 28.62 33.59 17.44
CA ALA A 482 27.45 34.43 17.58
C ALA A 482 27.01 34.63 19.04
N TYR A 483 26.96 35.88 19.47
CA TYR A 483 26.28 36.25 20.72
C TYR A 483 24.76 36.34 20.51
N VAL A 484 24.02 36.04 21.57
CA VAL A 484 22.56 36.17 21.62
C VAL A 484 22.19 37.56 22.17
N TYR A 485 21.10 38.12 21.67
CA TYR A 485 20.63 39.48 21.94
C TYR A 485 19.15 39.47 22.34
N THR A 486 18.73 40.47 23.11
CA THR A 486 17.32 40.72 23.45
C THR A 486 16.61 41.54 22.36
N VAL A 487 15.29 41.71 22.47
CA VAL A 487 14.52 42.60 21.59
C VAL A 487 14.99 44.07 21.63
N LYS A 488 15.66 44.51 22.71
CA LYS A 488 16.27 45.85 22.81
C LYS A 488 17.58 45.98 22.02
N GLY A 489 18.08 44.90 21.40
CA GLY A 489 19.38 44.87 20.74
C GLY A 489 20.59 44.78 21.69
N THR A 490 20.35 44.69 23.00
CA THR A 490 21.39 44.46 24.01
C THR A 490 21.81 42.99 24.03
N ARG A 491 23.10 42.70 24.29
CA ARG A 491 23.59 41.32 24.45
C ARG A 491 22.91 40.69 25.66
N ASN A 492 22.36 39.48 25.48
CA ASN A 492 21.92 38.68 26.61
C ASN A 492 23.11 37.88 27.14
N TRP A 493 23.50 38.12 28.39
CA TRP A 493 24.66 37.48 29.01
C TRP A 493 24.35 36.12 29.64
N SER A 494 23.08 35.81 29.92
CA SER A 494 22.66 34.48 30.41
C SER A 494 22.59 33.41 29.31
N GLU A 495 22.72 33.80 28.04
CA GLU A 495 22.71 32.90 26.90
C GLU A 495 24.13 32.64 26.38
N ALA A 496 24.52 31.36 26.32
CA ALA A 496 25.81 30.95 25.78
C ALA A 496 26.01 31.41 24.32
N LYS A 497 27.27 31.74 23.95
CA LYS A 497 27.61 31.99 22.53
C LYS A 497 27.29 30.75 21.69
N ARG A 498 26.76 30.93 20.49
CA ARG A 498 26.61 29.86 19.49
C ARG A 498 27.87 29.85 18.61
N LEU A 499 28.36 28.67 18.24
CA LEU A 499 29.69 28.51 17.62
C LEU A 499 29.62 28.53 16.09
N LYS A 500 30.70 28.99 15.44
CA LYS A 500 30.90 28.85 13.99
C LYS A 500 30.73 27.39 13.58
N GLY A 501 30.06 27.14 12.46
CA GLY A 501 29.78 25.81 11.93
C GLY A 501 28.51 25.16 12.50
N SER A 502 28.02 25.58 13.67
CA SER A 502 26.75 25.05 14.17
C SER A 502 25.56 25.64 13.40
N THR A 503 24.45 24.90 13.34
CA THR A 503 23.19 25.38 12.78
C THR A 503 22.32 25.99 13.87
N VAL A 504 21.58 27.05 13.54
CA VAL A 504 20.58 27.67 14.43
C VAL A 504 19.30 27.93 13.65
N THR A 505 18.17 27.51 14.21
CA THR A 505 16.84 27.79 13.64
C THR A 505 16.51 29.28 13.76
N THR A 506 16.16 29.88 12.63
CA THR A 506 15.72 31.28 12.53
C THR A 506 14.24 31.36 12.20
N TYR A 507 13.52 32.27 12.82
CA TYR A 507 12.07 32.39 12.68
C TYR A 507 11.68 33.70 11.98
N GLY A 508 10.92 33.59 10.89
CA GLY A 508 10.49 34.70 10.04
C GLY A 508 11.62 35.54 9.42
N SER A 509 11.27 36.69 8.84
CA SER A 509 12.21 37.63 8.20
C SER A 509 13.07 38.40 9.21
N ARG A 510 14.30 38.78 8.84
CA ARG A 510 15.20 39.60 9.67
C ARG A 510 14.55 40.90 10.14
N VAL A 511 14.86 41.33 11.37
CA VAL A 511 14.37 42.56 12.01
C VAL A 511 15.52 43.53 12.27
N LYS A 512 15.25 44.84 12.28
CA LYS A 512 16.23 45.89 12.62
C LYS A 512 16.10 46.24 14.10
N LEU A 513 17.12 45.97 14.91
CA LEU A 513 17.21 46.29 16.34
C LEU A 513 18.45 47.15 16.57
N ALA A 514 18.36 48.27 17.28
CA ALA A 514 19.50 49.17 17.54
C ALA A 514 20.38 49.41 16.28
N GLY A 515 19.75 49.76 15.16
CA GLY A 515 20.41 50.03 13.87
C GLY A 515 20.84 48.80 13.04
N LYS A 516 20.99 47.61 13.63
CA LYS A 516 21.55 46.41 12.96
C LYS A 516 20.48 45.35 12.68
N TYR A 517 20.72 44.45 11.72
CA TYR A 517 19.78 43.36 11.39
C TYR A 517 20.03 42.09 12.21
N TYR A 518 18.95 41.45 12.65
CA TYR A 518 18.95 40.22 13.44
C TYR A 518 17.89 39.23 12.95
N TYR A 519 18.14 37.94 13.10
CA TYR A 519 17.10 36.91 13.08
C TYR A 519 16.67 36.59 14.51
N MET A 520 15.39 36.29 14.69
CA MET A 520 14.90 35.69 15.93
C MET A 520 15.24 34.21 15.92
N VAL A 521 15.75 33.69 17.05
CA VAL A 521 16.28 32.32 17.18
C VAL A 521 15.60 31.50 18.27
N GLY A 522 14.61 32.07 18.97
CA GLY A 522 13.79 31.36 19.94
C GLY A 522 13.37 32.27 21.11
N PHE A 523 13.12 31.64 22.25
CA PHE A 523 12.77 32.28 23.51
C PHE A 523 13.55 31.66 24.67
N SER A 524 13.94 32.49 25.63
CA SER A 524 14.37 32.07 26.97
C SER A 524 13.26 32.48 27.95
N GLY A 525 12.44 31.52 28.38
CA GLY A 525 11.16 31.80 29.06
C GLY A 525 10.22 32.64 28.17
N GLN A 526 9.93 33.87 28.59
CA GLN A 526 9.17 34.87 27.83
C GLN A 526 10.03 35.81 26.99
N THR A 527 11.35 35.83 27.20
CA THR A 527 12.29 36.75 26.52
C THR A 527 12.63 36.25 25.12
N ALA A 528 12.28 37.03 24.09
CA ALA A 528 12.64 36.73 22.70
C ALA A 528 14.15 36.87 22.47
N LEU A 529 14.74 35.86 21.82
CA LEU A 529 16.19 35.75 21.57
C LEU A 529 16.52 36.03 20.10
N TYR A 530 17.62 36.76 19.87
CA TYR A 530 18.04 37.21 18.55
C TYR A 530 19.52 36.98 18.30
N ILE A 531 19.91 36.71 17.04
CA ILE A 531 21.31 36.67 16.59
C ILE A 531 21.47 37.61 15.39
N LYS A 532 22.58 38.33 15.30
CA LYS A 532 22.89 39.24 14.18
C LYS A 532 22.83 38.50 12.85
N ALA A 533 22.16 39.08 11.87
CA ALA A 533 21.93 38.46 10.57
C ALA A 533 23.23 38.17 9.79
N GLY A 534 24.27 38.99 9.98
CA GLY A 534 25.59 38.80 9.38
C GLY A 534 26.44 37.68 9.99
N ASN A 535 25.96 36.98 11.02
CA ASN A 535 26.62 35.78 11.54
C ASN A 535 26.24 34.51 10.74
N PHE A 536 25.25 34.61 9.85
CA PHE A 536 24.71 33.54 8.99
C PHE A 536 25.11 33.73 7.53
#